data_AF-A0A2V8LXF1-F1
#
_entry.id   AF-A0A2V8LXF1-F1
#
_cell.length_a   1.000
_cell.length_b   1.000
_cell.length_c   1.000
_cell.angle_alpha   90.00
_cell.angle_beta   90.00
_cell.angle_gamma   90.00
#
_symmetry.space_group_name_H-M   'P 1'
#
loop_
_entity.id
_entity.type
_entity.pdbx_description
1 polymer ?
#
loop_
_entity_poly.entity_id
_entity_poly.type
_entity_poly.pdbx_seq_one_letter_code
_entity_poly.pdbx_strand_id
1 'polypeptide(L)'
;MYFLTAMLAIALTLGVPGPGQQFNEWNKKSTLSTDCPVELPGIVLEPGVYIIKLLDTKEKRSLVQIWNSDETQIIATVVAIPDHRSQPEQYNTFTYHDIKADGPKPLQAWYYPGDQEGLEFVYPKNRAIEIAKESADRVMGSTTKEGVIVAVTPNGKEIVIDQPHLTQTARRKPQ
;
A
#
# COMPACT_ATOMS: atom_id res chain seq x y z
N MET A 1 -46.10 32.61 44.80
CA MET A 1 -46.57 31.22 44.62
C MET A 1 -46.93 31.09 43.14
N TYR A 2 -45.94 30.92 42.25
CA TYR A 2 -45.58 29.63 41.58
C TYR A 2 -46.69 29.19 40.61
N PHE A 3 -46.57 28.99 39.28
CA PHE A 3 -45.47 28.78 38.31
C PHE A 3 -46.00 29.13 36.89
N LEU A 4 -45.26 29.86 36.03
CA LEU A 4 -44.56 29.33 34.84
C LEU A 4 -45.30 28.26 34.01
N THR A 5 -45.72 28.62 32.79
CA THR A 5 -45.83 27.67 31.67
C THR A 5 -45.04 28.19 30.47
N ALA A 6 -44.12 27.35 30.03
CA ALA A 6 -43.02 27.65 29.14
C ALA A 6 -43.47 27.82 27.68
N MET A 7 -42.91 28.83 27.01
CA MET A 7 -42.95 28.93 25.54
C MET A 7 -42.14 27.80 24.93
N LEU A 8 -42.80 27.05 24.06
CA LEU A 8 -42.20 26.08 23.15
C LEU A 8 -41.39 26.84 22.08
N ALA A 9 -40.06 26.77 22.14
CA ALA A 9 -39.18 27.19 21.07
C ALA A 9 -38.45 25.96 20.51
N ILE A 10 -38.99 25.42 19.41
CA ILE A 10 -38.34 24.38 18.62
C ILE A 10 -37.18 25.05 17.90
N ALA A 11 -35.96 24.86 18.39
CA ALA A 11 -34.75 25.25 17.68
C ALA A 11 -34.51 24.26 16.53
N LEU A 12 -34.93 24.63 15.31
CA LEU A 12 -34.44 23.99 14.09
C LEU A 12 -32.94 24.30 13.95
N THR A 13 -32.09 23.37 14.39
CA THR A 13 -30.68 23.39 14.01
C THR A 13 -30.58 22.93 12.56
N LEU A 14 -30.37 23.87 11.65
CA LEU A 14 -29.98 23.61 10.27
C LEU A 14 -28.67 22.81 10.30
N GLY A 15 -28.73 21.55 9.85
CA GLY A 15 -27.55 20.73 9.64
C GLY A 15 -26.68 21.41 8.59
N VAL A 16 -25.48 21.83 8.97
CA VAL A 16 -24.44 22.22 8.02
C VAL A 16 -23.97 20.91 7.38
N PRO A 17 -24.17 20.68 6.07
CA PRO A 17 -23.40 19.65 5.40
C PRO A 17 -21.94 20.10 5.49
N GLY A 18 -21.15 19.41 6.32
CA GLY A 18 -19.70 19.55 6.29
C GLY A 18 -19.21 19.30 4.86
N PRO A 19 -18.04 19.85 4.46
CA PRO A 19 -17.51 19.58 3.14
C PRO A 19 -17.48 18.07 2.96
N GLY A 20 -18.31 17.58 2.04
CA GLY A 20 -18.22 16.22 1.57
C GLY A 20 -16.79 16.07 1.11
N GLN A 21 -15.99 15.34 1.89
CA GLN A 21 -14.75 14.81 1.39
C GLN A 21 -15.19 13.89 0.26
N GLN A 22 -15.16 14.42 -0.96
CA GLN A 22 -15.06 13.61 -2.15
C GLN A 22 -13.79 12.79 -1.94
N PHE A 23 -13.94 11.63 -1.32
CA PHE A 23 -13.02 10.53 -1.53
C PHE A 23 -13.10 10.28 -3.03
N ASN A 24 -12.17 10.89 -3.77
CA ASN A 24 -11.76 10.31 -5.02
C ASN A 24 -11.28 8.92 -4.63
N GLU A 25 -12.09 7.89 -4.87
CA GLU A 25 -11.79 6.49 -4.55
C GLU A 25 -10.43 6.05 -5.12
N TRP A 26 -9.94 6.78 -6.14
CA TRP A 26 -8.63 6.56 -6.74
C TRP A 26 -7.44 7.05 -5.90
N ASN A 27 -7.64 8.03 -5.03
CA ASN A 27 -6.57 8.67 -4.26
C ASN A 27 -6.40 7.94 -2.91
N LYS A 28 -6.02 6.65 -2.99
CA LYS A 28 -5.83 5.80 -1.81
C LYS A 28 -4.79 6.43 -0.89
N LYS A 29 -5.10 6.50 0.40
CA LYS A 29 -4.24 7.09 1.44
C LYS A 29 -4.31 6.26 2.71
N SER A 30 -3.18 6.05 3.37
CA SER A 30 -3.12 5.30 4.63
C SER A 30 -1.98 5.79 5.53
N THR A 31 -2.10 5.52 6.83
CA THR A 31 -1.05 5.81 7.81
C THR A 31 -0.25 4.54 8.05
N LEU A 32 1.07 4.61 7.83
CA LEU A 32 2.03 3.59 8.22
C LEU A 32 2.67 4.01 9.55
N SER A 33 2.42 3.23 10.60
CA SER A 33 3.09 3.37 11.89
C SER A 33 4.05 2.21 12.06
N THR A 34 5.31 2.50 12.36
CA THR A 34 6.36 1.49 12.54
C THR A 34 7.04 1.69 13.89
N ASP A 35 7.32 0.58 14.57
CA ASP A 35 8.05 0.52 15.84
C ASP A 35 9.52 0.09 15.66
N CYS A 36 9.86 -0.34 14.45
CA CYS A 36 11.18 -0.78 14.02
C CYS A 36 11.51 -0.17 12.64
N PRO A 37 12.79 -0.18 12.24
CA PRO A 37 13.17 0.24 10.90
C PRO A 37 12.46 -0.60 9.83
N VAL A 38 11.87 0.07 8.84
CA VAL A 38 11.16 -0.55 7.71
C VAL A 38 11.87 -0.19 6.42
N GLU A 39 12.20 -1.19 5.63
CA GLU A 39 12.78 -0.98 4.30
C GLU A 39 11.67 -0.85 3.26
N LEU A 40 11.77 0.18 2.43
CA LEU A 40 11.04 0.38 1.20
C LEU A 40 12.03 0.33 0.03
N PRO A 41 11.56 0.22 -1.23
CA PRO A 41 12.43 0.27 -2.39
C PRO A 41 13.38 1.48 -2.40
N GLY A 42 14.66 1.24 -2.09
CA GLY A 42 15.72 2.24 -2.12
C GLY A 42 15.83 3.16 -0.90
N ILE A 43 15.07 2.92 0.17
CA ILE A 43 15.16 3.71 1.41
C ILE A 43 14.78 2.88 2.64
N VAL A 44 15.39 3.20 3.79
CA VAL A 44 14.97 2.70 5.10
C VAL A 44 14.29 3.82 5.86
N LEU A 45 13.09 3.55 6.34
CA LEU A 45 12.35 4.41 7.27
C LEU A 45 12.73 4.03 8.70
N GLU A 46 13.04 5.03 9.51
CA GLU A 46 13.21 4.86 10.96
C GLU A 46 11.85 4.61 11.64
N PRO A 47 11.83 4.11 12.89
CA PRO A 47 10.60 4.01 13.68
C PRO A 47 9.85 5.34 13.72
N GLY A 48 8.56 5.34 13.32
CA GLY A 48 7.79 6.56 13.23
C GLY A 48 6.44 6.41 12.54
N VAL A 49 5.84 7.55 12.22
CA VAL A 49 4.54 7.64 11.53
C VAL A 49 4.74 8.31 10.18
N TYR A 50 4.23 7.66 9.15
CA TYR A 50 4.35 8.08 7.76
C TYR A 50 3.01 8.01 7.06
N ILE A 51 2.81 8.85 6.05
CA ILE A 51 1.61 8.82 5.22
C ILE A 51 1.95 8.23 3.86
N ILE A 52 1.25 7.17 3.49
CA ILE A 52 1.38 6.49 2.20
C ILE A 52 0.21 6.89 1.32
N LYS A 53 0.51 7.30 0.08
CA LYS A 53 -0.49 7.73 -0.91
C LYS A 53 -0.24 7.07 -2.26
N LEU A 54 -1.29 6.58 -2.89
CA LEU A 54 -1.25 6.25 -4.30
C LEU A 54 -1.28 7.55 -5.10
N LEU A 55 -0.27 7.76 -5.95
CA LEU A 55 -0.24 8.90 -6.86
C LEU A 55 -1.17 8.62 -8.04
N ASP A 56 -2.23 9.41 -8.15
CA ASP A 56 -3.14 9.40 -9.29
C ASP A 56 -2.41 9.89 -10.55
N THR A 57 -1.93 8.95 -11.35
CA THR A 57 -1.30 9.22 -12.65
C THR A 57 -1.97 8.37 -13.72
N LYS A 58 -1.99 8.87 -14.95
CA LYS A 58 -2.40 8.08 -16.13
C LYS A 58 -1.29 7.12 -16.61
N GLU A 59 -0.25 6.93 -15.80
CA GLU A 59 0.89 6.08 -16.13
C GLU A 59 0.49 4.61 -16.08
N LYS A 60 1.24 3.77 -16.79
CA LYS A 60 1.03 2.31 -16.76
C LYS A 60 1.38 1.68 -15.41
N ARG A 61 2.10 2.38 -14.54
CA ARG A 61 2.63 1.85 -13.28
C ARG A 61 2.04 2.59 -12.09
N SER A 62 1.73 1.85 -11.04
CA SER A 62 1.33 2.43 -9.76
C SER A 62 2.53 3.08 -9.09
N LEU A 63 2.42 4.37 -8.79
CA LEU A 63 3.43 5.12 -8.03
C LEU A 63 2.89 5.38 -6.64
N VAL A 64 3.66 5.02 -5.63
CA VAL A 64 3.31 5.24 -4.22
C VAL A 64 4.25 6.28 -3.64
N GLN A 65 3.67 7.33 -3.06
CA GLN A 65 4.41 8.36 -2.34
C GLN A 65 4.38 8.10 -0.85
N ILE A 66 5.52 8.28 -0.22
CA ILE A 66 5.72 8.22 1.22
C ILE A 66 6.04 9.62 1.70
N TRP A 67 5.22 10.12 2.60
CA TRP A 67 5.31 11.43 3.20
C TRP A 67 5.65 11.32 4.68
N ASN A 68 6.21 12.39 5.23
CA ASN A 68 6.28 12.57 6.68
C ASN A 68 4.86 12.67 7.31
N SER A 69 4.79 12.57 8.64
CA SER A 69 3.53 12.48 9.38
C SER A 69 2.58 13.67 9.19
N ASP A 70 3.10 14.85 8.90
CA ASP A 70 2.32 16.08 8.69
C ASP A 70 2.03 16.38 7.20
N GLU A 71 2.44 15.48 6.29
CA GLU A 71 2.25 15.58 4.84
C GLU A 71 2.86 16.84 4.21
N THR A 72 3.91 17.41 4.81
CA THR A 72 4.61 18.59 4.29
C THR A 72 5.78 18.24 3.36
N GLN A 73 6.35 17.03 3.50
CA GLN A 73 7.51 16.59 2.74
C GLN A 73 7.31 15.18 2.16
N ILE A 74 7.58 15.04 0.86
CA ILE A 74 7.73 13.72 0.23
C ILE A 74 9.12 13.17 0.60
N ILE A 75 9.13 12.03 1.26
CA ILE A 75 10.33 11.30 1.64
C ILE A 75 10.79 10.42 0.46
N ALA A 76 9.85 9.71 -0.16
CA ALA A 76 10.14 8.82 -1.28
C ALA A 76 8.97 8.65 -2.24
N THR A 77 9.28 8.32 -3.50
CA THR A 77 8.32 7.83 -4.50
C THR A 77 8.83 6.51 -5.06
N VAL A 78 8.03 5.46 -4.86
CA VAL A 78 8.37 4.06 -5.19
C VAL A 78 7.38 3.47 -6.19
N VAL A 79 7.83 2.48 -6.95
CA VAL A 79 7.01 1.75 -7.92
C VAL A 79 6.35 0.57 -7.22
N ALA A 80 5.08 0.33 -7.53
CA ALA A 80 4.35 -0.86 -7.11
C ALA A 80 3.57 -1.46 -8.28
N ILE A 81 3.14 -2.71 -8.11
CA ILE A 81 2.25 -3.41 -9.04
C ILE A 81 0.98 -3.89 -8.32
N PRO A 82 -0.15 -4.05 -9.02
CA PRO A 82 -1.33 -4.67 -8.46
C PRO A 82 -1.04 -6.05 -7.88
N ASP A 83 -1.52 -6.31 -6.68
CA ASP A 83 -1.49 -7.63 -6.04
C ASP A 83 -2.87 -8.01 -5.49
N HIS A 84 -3.33 -9.21 -5.79
CA HIS A 84 -4.69 -9.65 -5.49
C HIS A 84 -4.72 -10.57 -4.28
N ARG A 85 -5.64 -10.28 -3.36
CA ARG A 85 -5.94 -11.16 -2.21
C ARG A 85 -7.32 -11.78 -2.34
N SER A 86 -7.48 -13.01 -1.86
CA SER A 86 -8.75 -13.74 -1.95
C SER A 86 -9.86 -13.11 -1.10
N GLN A 87 -9.52 -12.47 0.02
CA GLN A 87 -10.49 -11.88 0.93
C GLN A 87 -10.07 -10.45 1.30
N PRO A 88 -10.94 -9.45 1.09
CA PRO A 88 -10.68 -8.09 1.52
C PRO A 88 -10.82 -7.98 3.03
N GLU A 89 -9.90 -7.25 3.65
CA GLU A 89 -9.96 -6.87 5.06
C GLU A 89 -10.55 -5.47 5.18
N GLN A 90 -11.23 -5.21 6.29
CA GLN A 90 -11.89 -3.93 6.56
C GLN A 90 -10.94 -2.86 7.12
N TYR A 91 -9.65 -3.18 7.23
CA TYR A 91 -8.60 -2.31 7.75
C TYR A 91 -7.42 -2.27 6.79
N ASN A 92 -6.57 -1.27 6.99
CA ASN A 92 -5.39 -1.05 6.18
C ASN A 92 -4.31 -2.04 6.61
N THR A 93 -3.72 -2.74 5.65
CA THR A 93 -2.80 -3.83 5.94
C THR A 93 -1.49 -3.64 5.19
N PHE A 94 -0.40 -3.78 5.93
CA PHE A 94 0.97 -3.75 5.44
C PHE A 94 1.59 -5.11 5.69
N THR A 95 2.04 -5.79 4.64
CA THR A 95 2.75 -7.07 4.74
C THR A 95 4.24 -6.85 4.55
N TYR A 96 5.05 -7.75 5.10
CA TYR A 96 6.51 -7.66 5.08
C TYR A 96 7.09 -8.99 4.59
N HIS A 97 8.22 -8.93 3.90
CA HIS A 97 9.00 -10.12 3.62
C HIS A 97 9.64 -10.62 4.92
N ASP A 98 9.46 -11.91 5.21
CA ASP A 98 9.99 -12.55 6.42
C ASP A 98 11.46 -12.93 6.24
N ILE A 99 12.34 -11.93 6.35
CA ILE A 99 13.80 -12.17 6.29
C ILE A 99 14.33 -12.57 7.67
N LYS A 100 15.28 -13.51 7.70
CA LYS A 100 15.88 -14.01 8.95
C LYS A 100 16.88 -13.03 9.61
N ALA A 101 17.18 -11.91 8.95
CA ALA A 101 18.20 -10.98 9.39
C ALA A 101 17.66 -10.00 10.45
N ASP A 102 18.46 -9.75 11.48
CA ASP A 102 18.24 -8.65 12.42
C ASP A 102 18.54 -7.33 11.68
N GLY A 103 17.51 -6.70 11.13
CA GLY A 103 17.64 -5.50 10.31
C GLY A 103 16.30 -4.87 9.90
N PRO A 104 16.34 -3.86 9.02
CA PRO A 104 15.12 -3.25 8.49
C PRO A 104 14.21 -4.27 7.83
N LYS A 105 12.92 -4.27 8.19
CA LYS A 105 11.95 -5.22 7.64
C LYS A 105 11.50 -4.75 6.26
N PRO A 106 11.72 -5.52 5.17
CA PRO A 106 11.30 -5.10 3.85
C PRO A 106 9.77 -5.16 3.73
N LEU A 107 9.17 -4.02 3.44
CA LEU A 107 7.74 -3.92 3.20
C LEU A 107 7.42 -4.57 1.84
N GLN A 108 6.52 -5.55 1.86
CA GLN A 108 6.13 -6.32 0.68
C GLN A 108 4.96 -5.66 -0.04
N ALA A 109 3.83 -5.50 0.64
CA ALA A 109 2.62 -4.98 0.01
C ALA A 109 1.80 -4.08 0.95
N TRP A 110 0.99 -3.23 0.32
CA TRP A 110 0.01 -2.37 0.95
C TRP A 110 -1.39 -2.68 0.42
N TYR A 111 -2.30 -3.07 1.32
CA TYR A 111 -3.70 -3.33 0.99
C TYR A 111 -4.61 -2.29 1.66
N TYR A 112 -5.40 -1.62 0.83
CA TYR A 112 -6.36 -0.63 1.28
C TYR A 112 -7.63 -1.30 1.88
N PRO A 113 -8.27 -0.71 2.91
CA PRO A 113 -9.51 -1.24 3.48
C PRO A 113 -10.59 -1.48 2.43
N GLY A 114 -11.24 -2.64 2.49
CA GLY A 114 -12.35 -2.99 1.60
C GLY A 114 -11.95 -3.46 0.20
N ASP A 115 -10.69 -3.28 -0.20
CA ASP A 115 -10.22 -3.64 -1.53
C ASP A 115 -9.68 -5.08 -1.61
N GLN A 116 -10.01 -5.76 -2.70
CA GLN A 116 -9.43 -7.07 -3.07
C GLN A 116 -8.07 -6.94 -3.78
N GLU A 117 -7.68 -5.71 -4.10
CA GLU A 117 -6.43 -5.37 -4.78
C GLU A 117 -5.59 -4.44 -3.90
N GLY A 118 -4.38 -4.88 -3.60
CA GLY A 118 -3.31 -4.10 -2.98
C GLY A 118 -2.21 -3.77 -3.97
N LEU A 119 -1.11 -3.26 -3.45
CA LEU A 119 0.06 -2.85 -4.19
C LEU A 119 1.29 -3.54 -3.62
N GLU A 120 1.93 -4.40 -4.40
CA GLU A 120 3.21 -5.04 -4.06
C GLU A 120 4.37 -4.15 -4.56
N PHE A 121 5.32 -3.86 -3.68
CA PHE A 121 6.42 -2.94 -3.93
C PHE A 121 7.52 -3.56 -4.78
N VAL A 122 8.06 -2.79 -5.74
CA VAL A 122 9.12 -3.24 -6.65
C VAL A 122 10.47 -2.72 -6.19
N TYR A 123 11.33 -3.63 -5.72
CA TYR A 123 12.67 -3.33 -5.22
C TYR A 123 13.71 -3.15 -6.34
N PRO A 124 14.83 -2.46 -6.08
CA PRO A 124 16.01 -2.57 -6.93
C PRO A 124 16.40 -4.05 -7.10
N LYS A 125 16.63 -4.51 -8.33
CA LYS A 125 16.78 -5.94 -8.64
C LYS A 125 17.80 -6.67 -7.75
N ASN A 126 18.95 -6.05 -7.49
CA ASN A 126 19.98 -6.63 -6.63
C ASN A 126 19.46 -6.89 -5.21
N ARG A 127 18.71 -5.93 -4.66
CA ARG A 127 18.10 -6.07 -3.33
C ARG A 127 16.97 -7.09 -3.32
N ALA A 128 16.16 -7.16 -4.39
CA ALA A 128 15.14 -8.20 -4.54
C ALA A 128 15.74 -9.62 -4.51
N ILE A 129 16.92 -9.83 -5.13
CA ILE A 129 17.64 -11.10 -5.09
C ILE A 129 18.09 -11.45 -3.67
N GLU A 130 18.56 -10.48 -2.89
CA GLU A 130 18.95 -10.69 -1.48
C GLU A 130 17.75 -11.09 -0.63
N ILE A 131 16.67 -10.29 -0.68
CA ILE A 131 15.45 -10.54 0.09
C ILE A 131 14.87 -11.91 -0.27
N ALA A 132 14.77 -12.26 -1.56
CA ALA A 132 14.18 -13.54 -1.99
C ALA A 132 14.97 -14.77 -1.47
N LYS A 133 16.30 -14.66 -1.38
CA LYS A 133 17.14 -15.73 -0.82
C LYS A 133 16.90 -15.92 0.67
N GLU A 134 16.68 -14.83 1.40
CA GLU A 134 16.50 -14.85 2.85
C GLU A 134 15.07 -15.21 3.28
N SER A 135 14.07 -14.70 2.56
CA SER A 135 12.65 -14.86 2.90
C SER A 135 12.04 -16.18 2.41
N ALA A 136 12.70 -16.86 1.47
CA ALA A 136 12.15 -18.01 0.77
C ALA A 136 10.81 -17.71 0.03
N ASP A 137 10.50 -16.45 -0.22
CA ASP A 137 9.39 -16.01 -1.08
C ASP A 137 9.92 -15.27 -2.33
N ARG A 138 9.05 -15.06 -3.32
CA ARG A 138 9.35 -14.21 -4.46
C ARG A 138 9.40 -12.74 -4.02
N VAL A 139 10.23 -11.96 -4.70
CA VAL A 139 10.32 -10.51 -4.49
C VAL A 139 10.27 -9.82 -5.84
N MET A 140 9.43 -8.79 -5.95
CA MET A 140 9.34 -7.99 -7.16
C MET A 140 10.57 -7.10 -7.28
N GLY A 141 11.22 -7.16 -8.44
CA GLY A 141 12.47 -6.46 -8.71
C GLY A 141 12.46 -5.76 -10.06
N SER A 142 13.18 -4.66 -10.17
CA SER A 142 13.49 -4.03 -11.46
C SER A 142 14.88 -3.41 -11.45
N THR A 143 15.52 -3.35 -12.62
CA THR A 143 16.85 -2.72 -12.76
C THR A 143 16.75 -1.19 -12.76
N THR A 144 15.64 -0.65 -13.23
CA THR A 144 15.33 0.79 -13.22
C THR A 144 13.86 1.00 -12.87
N LYS A 145 13.48 2.22 -12.45
CA LYS A 145 12.08 2.53 -12.11
C LYS A 145 11.13 2.32 -13.30
N GLU A 146 11.62 2.48 -14.53
CA GLU A 146 10.91 2.29 -15.80
C GLU A 146 11.24 0.94 -16.47
N GLY A 147 12.08 0.12 -15.84
CA GLY A 147 12.59 -1.14 -16.39
C GLY A 147 11.56 -2.27 -16.35
N VAL A 148 11.90 -3.39 -16.99
CA VAL A 148 11.09 -4.61 -16.93
C VAL A 148 11.03 -5.11 -15.49
N ILE A 149 9.81 -5.36 -15.01
CA ILE A 149 9.58 -5.91 -13.67
C ILE A 149 9.72 -7.43 -13.74
N VAL A 150 10.46 -7.98 -12.80
CA VAL A 150 10.68 -9.42 -12.65
C VAL A 150 10.30 -9.85 -11.24
N ALA A 151 9.67 -11.02 -11.11
CA ALA A 151 9.60 -11.72 -9.85
C ALA A 151 10.88 -12.55 -9.70
N VAL A 152 11.70 -12.21 -8.71
CA VAL A 152 12.89 -12.97 -8.35
C VAL A 152 12.48 -14.01 -7.32
N THR A 153 12.74 -15.29 -7.61
CA THR A 153 12.43 -16.40 -6.70
C THR A 153 13.64 -16.77 -5.83
N PRO A 154 13.45 -17.53 -4.72
CA PRO A 154 14.54 -17.85 -3.79
C PRO A 154 15.73 -18.61 -4.40
N ASN A 155 15.48 -19.38 -5.47
CA ASN A 155 16.52 -20.10 -6.21
C ASN A 155 17.25 -19.23 -7.25
N GLY A 156 16.97 -17.92 -7.29
CA GLY A 156 17.57 -16.97 -8.22
C GLY A 156 16.95 -16.97 -9.62
N LYS A 157 15.87 -17.73 -9.87
CA LYS A 157 15.15 -17.65 -11.13
C LYS A 157 14.35 -16.35 -11.22
N GLU A 158 14.56 -15.61 -12.30
CA GLU A 158 13.79 -14.41 -12.65
C GLU A 158 12.62 -14.79 -13.58
N ILE A 159 11.41 -14.39 -13.20
CA ILE A 159 10.20 -14.54 -14.01
C ILE A 159 9.77 -13.14 -14.43
N VAL A 160 9.80 -12.86 -15.74
CA VAL A 160 9.32 -11.57 -16.26
C VAL A 160 7.84 -11.43 -15.97
N ILE A 161 7.48 -10.39 -15.23
CA ILE A 161 6.10 -9.97 -15.06
C ILE A 161 5.81 -9.03 -16.22
N ASP A 162 5.48 -9.65 -17.35
CA ASP A 162 4.77 -8.91 -18.40
C ASP A 162 3.45 -8.49 -17.75
N GLN A 163 3.05 -7.23 -17.89
CA GLN A 163 1.71 -6.79 -17.45
C GLN A 163 0.73 -6.87 -18.62
N PRO A 164 0.25 -8.05 -19.06
CA PRO A 164 -1.04 -8.15 -19.70
C PRO A 164 -2.08 -8.30 -18.58
N HIS A 165 -3.16 -7.53 -18.68
CA HIS A 165 -4.34 -7.60 -17.83
C HIS A 165 -4.60 -8.98 -17.21
N LEU A 166 -4.74 -9.01 -15.88
CA LEU A 166 -5.67 -9.87 -15.12
C LEU A 166 -6.18 -11.10 -15.89
N THR A 167 -5.46 -12.23 -15.83
CA THR A 167 -6.13 -13.54 -15.81
C THR A 167 -5.22 -14.58 -15.14
N GLN A 168 -5.33 -14.72 -13.82
CA GLN A 168 -5.06 -16.00 -13.21
C GLN A 168 -6.19 -16.95 -13.62
N THR A 169 -6.11 -17.53 -14.82
CA THR A 169 -6.94 -18.68 -15.15
C THR A 169 -6.43 -19.81 -14.29
N ALA A 170 -7.07 -20.01 -13.13
CA ALA A 170 -7.02 -21.28 -12.42
C ALA A 170 -7.51 -22.36 -13.40
N ARG A 171 -6.57 -22.96 -14.14
CA ARG A 171 -6.81 -24.20 -14.88
C ARG A 171 -7.00 -25.30 -13.85
N ARG A 172 -8.23 -25.40 -13.29
CA ARG A 172 -8.71 -26.69 -12.80
C ARG A 172 -8.74 -27.62 -14.01
N LYS A 173 -7.84 -28.59 -14.03
CA LYS A 173 -7.93 -29.76 -14.91
C LYS A 173 -9.29 -30.42 -14.63
N PRO A 174 -10.18 -30.63 -15.60
CA PRO A 174 -11.22 -31.63 -15.45
C PRO A 174 -10.56 -33.01 -15.49
N GLN A 175 -10.90 -33.85 -14.51
CA GLN A 175 -10.85 -35.31 -14.67
C GLN A 175 -11.96 -35.75 -15.62
#